data_AF-A0AAD4Y1D8-F1
#
_entry.id   AF-A0AAD4Y1D8-F1
#
_cell.length_a   1.000
_cell.length_b   1.000
_cell.length_c   1.000
_cell.angle_alpha   90.00
_cell.angle_beta   90.00
_cell.angle_gamma   90.00
#
_symmetry.space_group_name_H-M   'P 1'
#
loop_
_entity.id
_entity.type
_entity.pdbx_description
1 polymer ?
#
loop_
_entity_poly.entity_id
_entity_poly.type
_entity_poly.pdbx_seq_one_letter_code
_entity_poly.pdbx_strand_id
1 'polypeptide(L)' 'MKKIGHHTTLAFTVGAKANRRQRKQAKQKLYDIDNSYGQHTHDGEKKAYVRLVSDCDASDVANKIGII' A
#
# COMPACT_ATOMS: atom_id res chain seq x y z
N MET A 1 -12.05 -13.88 -5.96
CA MET A 1 -11.08 -12.88 -6.45
C MET A 1 -11.78 -11.52 -6.52
N LYS A 2 -11.67 -10.69 -5.48
CA LYS A 2 -12.23 -9.32 -5.51
C LYS A 2 -11.33 -8.48 -6.42
N LYS A 3 -11.91 -7.97 -7.52
CA LYS A 3 -11.22 -7.28 -8.62
C LYS A 3 -10.41 -6.09 -8.10
N ILE A 4 -9.10 -6.09 -8.32
CA ILE A 4 -8.19 -4.98 -8.02
C ILE A 4 -8.42 -3.81 -9.00
N GLY A 5 -8.97 -4.09 -10.18
CA GLY A 5 -9.03 -3.21 -11.35
C GLY A 5 -9.86 -1.92 -11.29
N HIS A 6 -10.37 -1.50 -10.14
CA HIS A 6 -10.99 -0.16 -9.98
C HIS A 6 -10.65 0.53 -8.66
N HIS A 7 -9.87 -0.12 -7.79
CA HIS A 7 -9.55 0.48 -6.50
C HIS A 7 -8.30 1.33 -6.63
N THR A 8 -8.45 2.64 -6.45
CA THR A 8 -7.34 3.59 -6.37
C THR A 8 -6.49 3.41 -5.10
N THR A 9 -6.74 2.38 -4.29
CA THR A 9 -6.15 2.22 -2.97
C THR A 9 -5.68 0.79 -2.74
N LEU A 10 -4.39 0.63 -2.42
CA LEU A 10 -3.79 -0.64 -2.04
C LEU A 10 -3.61 -0.73 -0.52
N ALA A 11 -3.84 -1.90 0.06
CA ALA A 11 -3.64 -2.17 1.47
C ALA A 11 -2.39 -3.05 1.66
N PHE A 12 -1.44 -2.57 2.47
CA PHE A 12 -0.23 -3.31 2.82
C PHE A 12 -0.26 -3.68 4.30
N THR A 13 0.06 -4.93 4.63
CA THR A 13 0.37 -5.33 6.01
C THR A 13 1.80 -4.90 6.31
N VAL A 14 2.00 -4.24 7.44
CA VAL A 14 3.30 -3.73 7.88
C VAL A 14 3.60 -4.25 9.27
N GLY A 15 4.89 -4.49 9.54
CA GLY A 15 5.36 -4.87 10.87
C GLY A 15 4.85 -3.93 11.97
N ALA A 16 4.42 -4.52 13.09
CA ALA A 16 3.84 -3.81 14.23
C ALA A 16 4.77 -2.74 14.83
N LYS A 17 6.09 -2.86 14.66
CA LYS A 17 7.08 -1.88 15.15
C LYS A 17 7.38 -0.73 14.16
N ALA A 18 6.81 -0.76 12.95
CA ALA A 18 7.12 0.27 11.94
C ALA A 18 6.48 1.63 12.27
N ASN A 19 7.28 2.69 12.14
CA ASN A 19 6.86 4.08 12.32
C ASN A 19 6.31 4.67 11.02
N ARG A 20 5.51 5.75 11.10
CA ARG A 20 4.91 6.41 9.91
C ARG A 20 5.98 6.83 8.87
N ARG A 21 7.13 7.34 9.32
CA ARG A 21 8.26 7.75 8.44
C ARG A 21 8.87 6.56 7.69
N GLN A 22 9.16 5.46 8.39
CA GLN A 22 9.70 4.24 7.79
C GLN A 22 8.74 3.65 6.76
N ARG A 23 7.43 3.66 7.06
CA ARG A 23 6.40 3.20 6.11
C ARG A 23 6.35 4.06 4.85
N LYS A 24 6.44 5.39 4.98
CA LYS A 24 6.49 6.28 3.82
C LYS A 24 7.73 6.01 2.97
N GLN A 25 8.91 5.94 3.61
CA GLN A 25 10.17 5.73 2.91
C GLN A 25 10.26 4.36 2.21
N ALA A 26 9.78 3.29 2.86
CA ALA A 26 9.78 1.96 2.26
C ALA A 26 8.86 1.90 1.03
N LYS A 27 7.68 2.52 1.10
CA LYS A 27 6.73 2.56 -0.03
C LYS A 27 7.25 3.39 -1.21
N GLN A 28 7.88 4.53 -0.92
CA GLN A 28 8.50 5.36 -1.94
C GLN A 28 9.69 4.65 -2.59
N LYS A 29 10.54 3.99 -1.81
CA LYS A 29 11.67 3.22 -2.36
C LYS A 29 11.24 2.01 -3.19
N LEU A 30 10.23 1.27 -2.74
CA LEU A 30 9.82 0.02 -3.39
C LEU A 30 8.92 0.26 -4.59
N TYR A 31 8.07 1.27 -4.54
CA TYR A 31 6.96 1.42 -5.48
C TYR A 31 6.79 2.85 -6.04
N ASP A 32 7.63 3.80 -5.63
CA ASP A 32 7.55 5.23 -5.99
C ASP A 32 6.18 5.87 -5.72
N ILE A 33 5.51 5.45 -4.64
CA ILE A 33 4.20 5.98 -4.28
C ILE A 33 4.33 7.01 -3.17
N ASP A 34 3.92 8.24 -3.45
CA ASP A 34 4.21 9.40 -2.61
C ASP A 34 3.21 9.62 -1.45
N ASN A 35 1.99 9.06 -1.55
CA ASN A 35 0.89 9.35 -0.63
C ASN A 35 0.37 8.12 0.11
N SER A 36 0.44 8.14 1.44
CA SER A 36 -0.12 7.06 2.26
C SER A 36 -0.67 7.55 3.60
N TYR A 37 -1.83 7.02 3.97
CA TYR A 37 -2.37 7.14 5.32
C TYR A 37 -2.38 5.76 5.97
N GLY A 38 -1.61 5.63 7.05
CA GLY A 38 -1.48 4.37 7.76
C GLY A 38 -2.38 4.32 8.98
N GLN A 39 -3.33 3.38 9.03
CA GLN A 39 -4.21 3.17 10.18
C GLN A 39 -3.74 1.96 11.01
N HIS A 40 -3.84 2.05 12.33
CA HIS A 40 -3.60 0.91 13.22
C HIS A 40 -4.87 0.06 13.24
N THR A 41 -4.81 -1.19 12.80
CA THR A 41 -5.96 -2.11 12.92
C THR A 41 -5.93 -2.70 14.33
N HIS A 42 -7.09 -2.83 14.97
CA HIS A 42 -7.19 -3.29 16.37
C HIS A 42 -6.73 -4.75 16.56
N ASP A 43 -6.64 -5.51 15.46
CA ASP A 43 -6.23 -6.93 15.37
C ASP A 43 -4.73 -7.18 15.62
N GLY A 44 -3.95 -6.20 16.06
CA GLY A 44 -2.50 -6.31 16.26
C GLY A 44 -1.66 -6.13 15.00
N GLU A 45 -2.28 -6.17 13.82
CA GLU A 45 -1.62 -5.90 12.55
C GLU A 45 -1.71 -4.41 12.14
N LYS A 46 -0.58 -3.82 11.76
CA LYS A 46 -0.58 -2.46 11.18
C LYS A 46 -0.87 -2.56 9.69
N LYS A 47 -2.04 -2.08 9.27
CA LYS A 47 -2.37 -1.90 7.85
C LYS A 47 -1.93 -0.51 7.39
N ALA A 48 -1.51 -0.43 6.14
CA ALA A 48 -1.08 0.82 5.56
C ALA A 48 -1.72 0.96 4.18
N TYR A 49 -2.66 1.90 4.09
CA TYR A 49 -3.34 2.19 2.85
C TYR A 49 -2.52 3.18 2.04
N VAL A 50 -2.47 2.94 0.74
CA VAL A 50 -1.75 3.76 -0.22
C VAL A 50 -2.71 4.11 -1.31
N ARG A 51 -2.91 5.41 -1.52
CA ARG A 51 -3.70 5.88 -2.64
C ARG A 51 -2.77 6.03 -3.84
N LEU A 52 -3.11 5.36 -4.93
CA LEU A 52 -2.43 5.49 -6.20
C LEU A 52 -2.81 6.81 -6.85
N VAL A 53 -1.87 7.38 -7.62
CA VAL A 53 -2.14 8.51 -8.50
C VAL A 53 -3.10 8.04 -9.60
N SER A 54 -4.00 8.92 -10.06
CA SER A 54 -5.06 8.57 -11.01
C SER A 54 -4.57 7.92 -12.31
N ASP A 55 -3.33 8.18 -12.71
CA ASP A 55 -2.71 7.61 -13.90
C ASP A 55 -2.04 6.24 -13.67
N CYS A 56 -2.00 5.74 -12.43
CA CYS A 56 -1.41 4.44 -12.09
C CYS A 56 -2.48 3.40 -11.78
N ASP A 57 -2.54 2.36 -12.61
CA ASP A 57 -3.45 1.24 -12.43
C ASP A 57 -3.01 0.33 -11.27
N ALA A 58 -3.95 -0.03 -10.40
CA ALA A 58 -3.66 -0.90 -9.25
C ALA A 58 -3.23 -2.30 -9.66
N SER A 59 -3.70 -2.77 -10.82
CA SER A 59 -3.35 -4.07 -11.39
C SER A 59 -1.89 -4.12 -11.83
N ASP A 60 -1.37 -3.05 -12.44
CA ASP A 60 0.02 -2.99 -12.88
C ASP A 60 0.98 -2.94 -11.70
N VAL A 61 0.62 -2.18 -10.67
CA VAL A 61 1.37 -2.16 -9.41
C VAL A 61 1.31 -3.54 -8.74
N ALA A 62 0.16 -4.22 -8.72
CA ALA A 62 0.03 -5.56 -8.16
C ALA A 62 0.85 -6.61 -8.95
N ASN A 63 0.88 -6.53 -10.28
CA ASN A 63 1.73 -7.36 -11.14
C ASN A 63 3.22 -7.13 -10.86
N LYS A 64 3.62 -5.87 -10.69
CA LYS A 64 5.01 -5.50 -10.34
C LYS A 64 5.41 -6.00 -8.94
N ILE A 65 4.44 -6.14 -8.03
CA ILE A 65 4.66 -6.70 -6.68
C ILE A 65 4.59 -8.24 -6.69
N GLY A 66 3.99 -8.85 -7.70
CA GLY A 66 3.79 -10.31 -7.78
C GLY A 66 2.67 -10.82 -6.87
N ILE A 67 1.60 -10.02 -6.70
CA ILE A 67 0.41 -10.41 -5.90
C ILE A 67 -0.68 -11.07 -6.78
N ILE A 68 -0.58 -10.91 -8.11
CA ILE A 68 -1.47 -11.52 -9.12
C ILE A 68 -0.95 -12.89 -9.54
#